data_AF-A0A7C5X504-F1
#
_entry.id   AF-A0A7C5X504-F1
#
_cell.length_a   1.000
_cell.length_b   1.000
_cell.length_c   1.000
_cell.angle_alpha   90.00
_cell.angle_beta   90.00
_cell.angle_gamma   90.00
#
_symmetry.space_group_name_H-M   'P 1'
#
loop_
_entity.id
_entity.type
_entity.pdbx_description
1 polymer ?
#
loop_
_entity_poly.entity_id
_entity_poly.type
_entity_poly.pdbx_seq_one_letter_code
_entity_poly.pdbx_strand_id
1 'polypeptide(L)'
;MRTKIHVAFLWHMHQPWYILPEGAGVLPWARLRASKDYYDMAQHLLSTGFPCNVNFTPVLTEQVRLLSEGKVSDPYTPDGPP
;
A
#
# COMPACT_ATOMS: atom_id res chain seq x y z
N MET A 1 -30.61 6.30 30.12
CA MET A 1 -29.83 7.15 29.19
C MET A 1 -28.96 6.24 28.33
N ARG A 2 -28.92 6.42 27.00
CA ARG A 2 -27.96 5.71 26.14
C ARG A 2 -26.64 6.48 26.19
N THR A 3 -25.58 5.86 26.66
CA THR A 3 -24.23 6.42 26.63
C THR A 3 -23.69 6.36 25.19
N LYS A 4 -23.04 7.45 24.76
CA LYS A 4 -22.41 7.53 23.44
C LYS A 4 -21.07 6.83 23.50
N ILE A 5 -20.82 5.87 22.61
CA ILE A 5 -19.53 5.19 22.48
C ILE A 5 -18.70 5.92 21.43
N HIS A 6 -17.45 6.24 21.77
CA HIS A 6 -16.48 6.78 20.83
C HIS A 6 -15.71 5.63 20.20
N VAL A 7 -15.68 5.59 18.86
CA VAL A 7 -14.98 4.56 18.09
C VAL A 7 -13.93 5.24 17.23
N ALA A 8 -12.72 4.70 17.22
CA ALA A 8 -11.64 5.12 16.34
C ALA A 8 -11.23 3.94 15.44
N PHE A 9 -11.24 4.16 14.13
CA PHE A 9 -10.72 3.19 13.16
C PHE A 9 -9.27 3.53 12.82
N LEU A 10 -8.38 2.55 12.97
CA LEU A 10 -6.97 2.66 12.65
C LEU A 10 -6.59 1.57 11.65
N TRP A 11 -6.25 1.98 10.43
CA TRP A 11 -5.79 1.08 9.38
C TRP A 11 -4.26 1.10 9.34
N HIS A 12 -3.64 -0.04 9.61
CA HIS A 12 -2.18 -0.19 9.54
C HIS A 12 -1.79 -0.97 8.29
N MET A 13 -1.14 -0.28 7.35
CA MET A 13 -0.69 -0.82 6.08
C MET A 13 0.79 -1.16 6.15
N HIS A 14 1.08 -2.46 6.09
CA HIS A 14 2.43 -3.00 6.11
C HIS A 14 2.60 -4.07 5.04
N GLN A 15 3.79 -4.09 4.44
CA GLN A 15 4.32 -5.20 3.67
C GLN A 15 5.78 -5.41 4.10
N PRO A 16 6.24 -6.67 4.23
CA PRO A 16 7.66 -6.99 4.33
C PRO A 16 8.48 -6.39 3.19
N TRP A 17 9.79 -6.33 3.36
CA TRP A 17 10.72 -5.94 2.30
C TRP A 17 10.90 -7.09 1.29
N TYR A 18 10.56 -6.85 0.03
CA TYR A 18 10.57 -7.83 -1.05
C TYR A 18 11.55 -7.49 -2.18
N ILE A 19 12.47 -6.54 -1.98
CA ILE A 19 13.46 -6.15 -2.99
C ILE A 19 14.82 -6.75 -2.60
N LEU A 20 15.43 -7.53 -3.49
CA LEU A 20 16.78 -8.04 -3.29
C LEU A 20 17.83 -6.91 -3.40
N PRO A 21 19.04 -7.08 -2.83
CA PRO A 21 20.12 -6.10 -2.97
C PRO A 21 20.42 -5.71 -4.44
N GLU A 22 20.19 -6.62 -5.38
CA GLU A 22 20.39 -6.43 -6.82
C GLU A 22 19.23 -5.67 -7.51
N GLY A 23 18.20 -5.27 -6.77
CA GLY A 23 17.07 -4.49 -7.28
C GLY A 23 15.92 -5.32 -7.88
N ALA A 24 15.94 -6.65 -7.73
CA ALA A 24 14.87 -7.53 -8.20
C ALA A 24 13.81 -7.76 -7.11
N GLY A 25 12.53 -7.65 -7.47
CA GLY A 25 11.41 -8.00 -6.61
C GLY A 25 11.26 -9.52 -6.48
N VAL A 26 11.27 -10.06 -5.26
CA VAL A 26 11.05 -11.50 -5.02
C VAL A 26 9.58 -11.89 -5.10
N LEU A 27 8.69 -10.97 -4.72
CA LEU A 27 7.25 -11.16 -4.66
C LEU A 27 6.55 -9.84 -5.01
N PRO A 28 5.41 -9.89 -5.71
CA PRO A 28 4.78 -8.68 -6.25
C PRO A 28 3.88 -7.96 -5.24
N TRP A 29 3.96 -8.30 -3.94
CA TRP A 29 2.94 -7.90 -2.96
C TRP A 29 2.86 -6.40 -2.72
N ALA A 30 4.00 -5.69 -2.72
CA ALA A 30 3.99 -4.24 -2.58
C ALA A 30 3.20 -3.57 -3.72
N ARG A 31 3.44 -3.98 -4.98
CA ARG A 31 2.69 -3.48 -6.15
C ARG A 31 1.23 -3.94 -6.12
N LEU A 32 0.98 -5.25 -5.99
CA LEU A 32 -0.38 -5.79 -6.09
C LEU A 32 -1.31 -5.20 -5.04
N ARG A 33 -0.84 -5.06 -3.80
CA ARG A 33 -1.65 -4.48 -2.72
C ARG A 33 -1.80 -2.97 -2.86
N ALA A 34 -0.80 -2.29 -3.42
CA ALA A 34 -0.92 -0.87 -3.75
C ALA A 34 -1.98 -0.63 -4.83
N SER A 35 -1.94 -1.38 -5.94
CA SER A 35 -2.86 -1.21 -7.06
C SER A 35 -4.28 -1.70 -6.75
N LYS A 36 -4.43 -2.78 -5.98
CA LYS A 36 -5.73 -3.37 -5.69
C LYS A 36 -6.39 -2.82 -4.42
N ASP A 37 -5.65 -2.73 -3.32
CA ASP A 37 -6.28 -2.51 -2.01
C ASP A 37 -6.10 -1.08 -1.51
N TYR A 38 -4.88 -0.54 -1.57
CA TYR A 38 -4.59 0.79 -1.02
C TYR A 38 -5.21 1.90 -1.86
N TYR A 39 -5.16 1.77 -3.19
CA TYR A 39 -5.78 2.72 -4.10
C TYR A 39 -7.31 2.76 -3.92
N ASP A 40 -7.97 1.60 -3.96
CA ASP A 40 -9.42 1.50 -3.79
C ASP A 40 -9.87 2.05 -2.42
N MET A 41 -9.13 1.72 -1.36
CA MET A 41 -9.41 2.26 -0.03
C MET A 41 -9.29 3.80 0.01
N ALA A 42 -8.24 4.37 -0.59
CA ALA A 42 -8.08 5.81 -0.66
C ALA A 42 -9.24 6.48 -1.43
N GLN A 43 -9.64 5.90 -2.57
CA GLN A 43 -10.79 6.39 -3.36
C GLN A 43 -12.10 6.33 -2.55
N HIS A 44 -12.34 5.24 -1.81
CA HIS A 44 -13.51 5.12 -0.95
C HIS A 44 -13.53 6.13 0.20
N LEU A 45 -12.38 6.37 0.85
CA LEU A 45 -12.29 7.36 1.91
C LEU A 45 -12.51 8.79 1.39
N LEU A 46 -11.97 9.12 0.21
CA LEU A 46 -12.19 10.42 -0.44
C LEU A 46 -13.66 10.64 -0.81
N SER A 47 -14.35 9.62 -1.32
CA SER A 47 -15.76 9.72 -1.72
C SER A 47 -16.74 9.75 -0.54
N THR A 48 -16.39 9.15 0.59
CA THR A 48 -17.30 9.05 1.76
C THR A 48 -17.00 10.07 2.85
N GLY A 49 -15.77 10.58 2.94
CA GLY A 49 -15.33 11.42 4.06
C GLY A 49 -15.34 10.68 5.41
N PHE A 50 -15.28 9.34 5.40
CA PHE A 50 -15.36 8.54 6.62
C PHE A 50 -14.20 8.83 7.59
N PRO A 51 -14.49 9.14 8.87
CA PRO A 51 -13.45 9.48 9.83
C PRO A 51 -12.65 8.23 10.25
N CYS A 52 -11.41 8.15 9.79
CA CYS A 52 -10.45 7.13 10.20
C CYS A 52 -9.01 7.63 10.10
N ASN A 53 -8.08 6.86 10.69
CA ASN A 53 -6.66 7.09 10.55
C ASN A 53 -6.06 5.96 9.71
N VAL A 54 -5.20 6.32 8.76
CA VAL A 54 -4.44 5.35 7.96
C VAL A 54 -2.96 5.57 8.21
N ASN A 55 -2.26 4.51 8.59
CA ASN A 55 -0.83 4.49 8.78
C ASN A 55 -0.18 3.61 7.70
N PHE A 56 0.82 4.13 7.01
CA PHE A 56 1.68 3.36 6.13
C PHE A 56 3.07 3.24 6.76
N THR A 57 3.61 2.02 6.81
CA THR A 57 4.97 1.81 7.30
C THR A 57 6.02 2.35 6.32
N PRO A 58 7.18 2.84 6.80
CA PRO A 58 8.25 3.34 5.92
C PRO A 58 8.75 2.29 4.92
N VAL A 59 8.84 1.03 5.34
CA VAL A 59 9.27 -0.08 4.49
C VAL A 59 8.31 -0.31 3.31
N LEU A 60 7.02 -0.08 3.51
CA LEU A 60 6.02 -0.18 2.45
C LEU A 60 6.10 1.01 1.49
N THR A 61 6.13 2.24 2.03
CA THR A 61 6.13 3.45 1.19
C THR A 61 7.40 3.55 0.35
N GLU A 62 8.53 3.08 0.86
CA GLU A 62 9.79 2.98 0.12
C GLU A 62 9.68 2.06 -1.10
N GLN A 63 9.18 0.84 -0.90
CA GLN A 63 9.06 -0.13 -1.99
C GLN A 63 8.08 0.34 -3.08
N VAL A 64 6.94 0.91 -2.68
CA VAL A 64 5.96 1.47 -3.62
C VAL A 64 6.60 2.58 -4.45
N ARG A 65 7.40 3.46 -3.81
CA ARG A 65 8.12 4.52 -4.52
C ARG A 65 9.12 3.95 -5.53
N LEU A 66 9.99 3.03 -5.11
CA LEU A 66 10.99 2.42 -5.98
C LEU A 66 10.35 1.68 -7.17
N LEU A 67 9.25 0.96 -6.93
CA LEU A 67 8.46 0.32 -8.00
C LEU A 67 7.86 1.36 -8.96
N SER A 68 7.29 2.47 -8.44
CA SER A 68 6.70 3.53 -9.27
C SER A 68 7.73 4.30 -10.11
N GLU A 69 8.97 4.34 -9.67
CA GLU A 69 10.09 4.99 -10.37
C GLU A 69 10.80 4.04 -11.36
N GLY A 70 10.32 2.79 -11.50
CA GLY A 70 10.96 1.79 -12.37
C GLY A 70 12.34 1.32 -11.88
N LYS A 71 12.68 1.57 -10.61
CA LYS A 71 13.97 1.22 -10.01
C LYS A 71 14.06 -0.23 -9.53
N VAL A 72 12.95 -0.97 -9.61
CA VAL A 72 12.85 -2.37 -9.20
C VAL A 72 12.40 -3.18 -10.40
N SER A 73 13.16 -4.21 -10.73
CA SER A 73 12.70 -5.21 -11.69
C SER A 73 11.62 -6.07 -11.03
N ASP A 74 10.40 -6.05 -11.57
CA ASP A 74 9.30 -6.90 -11.11
C ASP A 74 8.97 -7.96 -12.18
N PRO A 75 9.41 -9.22 -12.01
CA PRO A 75 9.18 -10.29 -12.99
C PRO A 75 7.70 -10.70 -13.09
N TYR A 76 6.83 -10.21 -12.21
CA TYR A 76 5.40 -10.48 -12.21
C TYR A 76 4.59 -9.36 -12.88
N THR A 77 5.25 -8.41 -13.55
CA THR A 77 4.59 -7.37 -14.35
C THR A 77 4.38 -7.91 -15.78
N PRO A 78 3.13 -8.10 -16.24
CA PRO A 78 2.84 -8.80 -17.50
C PRO A 78 3.47 -8.19 -18.75
N ASP A 79 3.70 -6.88 -18.76
CA ASP A 79 4.12 -6.13 -19.96
C ASP A 79 5.52 -5.49 -19.84
N GLY A 80 6.31 -5.85 -18.82
CA GLY A 80 7.57 -5.16 -18.49
C GLY A 80 7.35 -3.77 -17.89
N PRO A 81 8.41 -3.06 -17.43
CA PRO A 81 8.24 -1.69 -16.95
C PRO A 81 7.85 -0.76 -18.12
N PRO A 82 7.19 0.39 -17.87
CA PRO A 82 7.17 1.47 -18.85
C PRO A 82 8.60 1.95 -19.18
#